data_AF-D5BD64-F1
#
_entry.id   AF-D5BD64-F1
#
_cell.length_a   1.000
_cell.length_b   1.000
_cell.length_c   1.000
_cell.angle_alpha   90.00
_cell.angle_beta   90.00
_cell.angle_gamma   90.00
#
_symmetry.space_group_name_H-M   'P 1'
#
loop_
_entity.id
_entity.type
_entity.pdbx_description
1 polymer ?
#
loop_
_entity_poly.entity_id
_entity_poly.type
_entity_poly.pdbx_seq_one_letter_code
_entity_poly.pdbx_strand_id
1 'polypeptide(L)'
;MKLNNFNYNLKYKPTLFLIVGIIILIIGIPFGLYALTLNGGGSLGGVLVLLGVAIFLPFLIIDRILVNRINPLKLSIFELILSVITLLYVWFG
;
A
#
# COMPACT_ATOMS: atom_id res chain seq x y z
N MET A 1 10.35 -17.50 -19.88
CA MET A 1 9.86 -18.17 -18.66
C MET A 1 10.03 -17.24 -17.44
N LYS A 2 9.20 -16.20 -17.30
CA LYS A 2 9.30 -15.19 -16.21
C LYS A 2 7.95 -14.84 -15.56
N LEU A 3 6.84 -14.98 -16.30
CA LEU A 3 5.49 -14.71 -15.79
C LEU A 3 5.06 -15.68 -14.67
N ASN A 4 5.46 -16.96 -14.76
CA ASN A 4 5.06 -17.98 -13.78
C ASN A 4 5.55 -17.66 -12.37
N ASN A 5 6.70 -17.00 -12.23
CA ASN A 5 7.23 -16.59 -10.93
C ASN A 5 6.46 -15.42 -10.31
N PHE A 6 5.86 -14.53 -11.11
CA PHE A 6 5.13 -13.38 -10.59
C PHE A 6 3.79 -13.80 -9.98
N ASN A 7 3.02 -14.61 -10.70
CA ASN A 7 1.77 -15.18 -10.19
C ASN A 7 2.00 -16.14 -9.01
N TYR A 8 3.11 -16.88 -9.02
CA TYR A 8 3.50 -17.73 -7.89
C TYR A 8 3.85 -16.90 -6.65
N ASN A 9 4.63 -15.82 -6.79
CA ASN A 9 4.94 -14.93 -5.67
C ASN A 9 3.69 -14.19 -5.15
N LEU A 10 2.74 -13.80 -6.02
CA LEU A 10 1.47 -13.20 -5.62
C LEU A 10 0.61 -14.17 -4.78
N LYS A 11 0.54 -15.44 -5.19
CA LYS A 11 -0.32 -16.44 -4.55
C LYS A 11 0.28 -17.08 -3.30
N TYR A 12 1.60 -17.26 -3.25
CA TYR A 12 2.28 -18.00 -2.19
C TYR A 12 3.13 -17.14 -1.24
N LYS A 13 3.29 -15.83 -1.52
CA LYS A 13 4.04 -14.90 -0.67
C LYS A 13 3.30 -13.55 -0.52
N PRO A 14 2.12 -13.51 0.09
CA PRO A 14 1.46 -12.26 0.43
C PRO A 14 2.28 -11.54 1.52
N THR A 15 2.79 -10.34 1.21
CA THR A 15 3.36 -9.41 2.19
C THR A 15 2.23 -8.65 2.88
N LEU A 16 2.47 -8.19 4.11
CA LEU A 16 1.51 -7.37 4.84
C LEU A 16 1.19 -6.09 4.07
N PHE A 17 2.21 -5.44 3.49
CA PHE A 17 2.02 -4.25 2.67
C PHE A 17 1.18 -4.50 1.42
N LEU A 18 1.30 -5.66 0.77
CA LEU A 18 0.41 -5.98 -0.34
C LEU A 18 -1.04 -6.11 0.12
N ILE A 19 -1.30 -6.86 1.20
CA ILE A 19 -2.67 -7.05 1.70
C ILE A 19 -3.29 -5.70 2.06
N VAL A 20 -2.56 -4.90 2.83
CA VAL A 20 -3.00 -3.55 3.25
C VAL A 20 -3.18 -2.65 2.03
N GLY A 21 -2.26 -2.67 1.08
CA GLY A 21 -2.35 -1.86 -0.13
C GLY A 21 -3.52 -2.22 -1.04
N ILE A 22 -3.88 -3.50 -1.15
CA ILE A 22 -5.08 -3.94 -1.88
C ILE A 22 -6.33 -3.40 -1.18
N ILE A 23 -6.41 -3.46 0.15
CA ILE A 23 -7.54 -2.91 0.91
C ILE A 23 -7.65 -1.39 0.69
N ILE A 24 -6.52 -0.67 0.77
CA ILE A 24 -6.45 0.77 0.51
C ILE A 24 -6.90 1.12 -0.91
N LEU A 25 -6.54 0.30 -1.91
CA LEU A 25 -7.01 0.52 -3.29
C LEU A 25 -8.51 0.27 -3.44
N ILE A 26 -9.02 -0.83 -2.87
CA ILE A 26 -10.43 -1.21 -2.98
C ILE A 26 -11.33 -0.20 -2.27
N ILE A 27 -10.91 0.37 -1.14
CA ILE A 27 -11.72 1.32 -0.36
C ILE A 27 -11.41 2.76 -0.76
N GLY A 28 -10.13 3.10 -0.90
CA GLY A 28 -9.66 4.47 -1.12
C GLY A 28 -10.02 5.03 -2.48
N ILE A 29 -10.05 4.22 -3.55
CA ILE A 29 -10.49 4.69 -4.87
C ILE A 29 -11.98 5.07 -4.86
N PRO A 30 -12.93 4.18 -4.51
CA PRO A 30 -14.35 4.55 -4.51
C PRO A 30 -14.66 5.64 -3.49
N PHE A 31 -14.02 5.62 -2.31
CA PHE A 31 -14.20 6.69 -1.32
C PHE A 31 -13.68 8.03 -1.83
N GLY A 32 -12.49 8.06 -2.43
CA GLY A 32 -11.90 9.27 -3.01
C GLY A 32 -12.75 9.84 -4.15
N LEU A 33 -13.23 8.98 -5.06
CA LEU A 33 -14.12 9.37 -6.15
C LEU A 33 -15.48 9.88 -5.63
N TYR A 34 -16.06 9.22 -4.63
CA TYR A 34 -17.29 9.70 -3.98
C TYR A 34 -17.07 11.06 -3.31
N ALA A 35 -15.97 11.24 -2.58
CA ALA A 35 -15.65 12.49 -1.91
C ALA A 35 -15.44 13.65 -2.89
N LEU A 36 -14.95 13.40 -4.11
CA LEU A 36 -14.89 14.41 -5.18
C LEU A 36 -16.27 14.93 -5.60
N THR A 37 -17.34 14.14 -5.43
CA THR A 37 -18.71 14.58 -5.75
C THR A 37 -19.32 15.51 -4.70
N LEU A 38 -18.67 15.64 -3.53
CA LEU A 38 -19.12 16.53 -2.46
C LEU A 38 -18.59 17.95 -2.69
N ASN A 39 -19.39 18.97 -2.38
CA ASN A 39 -18.96 20.35 -2.52
C ASN A 39 -18.06 20.82 -1.37
N GLY A 40 -17.18 21.79 -1.65
CA GLY A 40 -16.33 22.43 -0.64
C GLY A 40 -15.22 21.52 -0.10
N GLY A 41 -15.10 21.44 1.24
CA GLY A 41 -14.03 20.68 1.90
C GLY A 41 -14.07 19.17 1.64
N GLY A 42 -15.24 18.61 1.29
CA GLY A 42 -15.37 17.20 0.93
C GLY A 42 -14.60 16.84 -0.35
N SER A 43 -14.68 17.69 -1.37
CA SER A 43 -13.94 17.50 -2.64
C SER A 43 -12.43 17.58 -2.42
N LEU A 44 -11.94 18.54 -1.62
CA LEU A 44 -10.52 18.61 -1.24
C LEU A 44 -10.06 17.35 -0.49
N GLY A 45 -10.87 16.83 0.43
CA GLY A 45 -10.60 15.56 1.10
C GLY A 45 -10.51 14.39 0.12
N GLY A 46 -11.39 14.34 -0.89
CA GLY A 46 -11.36 13.34 -1.95
C GLY A 46 -10.09 13.40 -2.79
N VAL A 47 -9.63 14.60 -3.16
CA VAL A 47 -8.35 14.79 -3.86
C VAL A 47 -7.20 14.24 -3.02
N LEU A 48 -7.14 14.56 -1.72
CA LEU A 48 -6.06 14.10 -0.84
C LEU A 48 -6.03 12.58 -0.68
N VAL A 49 -7.21 11.94 -0.57
CA VAL A 49 -7.31 10.48 -0.52
C VAL A 49 -6.79 9.86 -1.81
N LEU A 50 -7.21 10.36 -2.97
CA LEU A 50 -6.75 9.84 -4.26
C LEU A 50 -5.25 10.09 -4.48
N LEU A 51 -4.72 11.22 -4.01
CA LEU A 51 -3.28 11.51 -4.01
C LEU A 51 -2.51 10.50 -3.16
N GLY A 52 -3.00 10.20 -1.96
CA GLY A 52 -2.44 9.16 -1.10
C GLY A 52 -2.43 7.78 -1.76
N VAL A 53 -3.56 7.39 -2.38
CA VAL A 53 -3.67 6.14 -3.14
C VAL A 53 -2.69 6.12 -4.33
N ALA A 54 -2.57 7.22 -5.06
CA ALA A 54 -1.66 7.36 -6.20
C ALA A 54 -0.18 7.22 -5.80
N ILE A 55 0.21 7.76 -4.64
CA ILE A 55 1.58 7.61 -4.10
C ILE A 55 1.81 6.18 -3.58
N PHE A 56 0.78 5.50 -3.09
CA PHE A 56 0.90 4.14 -2.58
C PHE A 56 1.13 3.09 -3.69
N LEU A 57 0.61 3.33 -4.89
CA LEU A 57 0.78 2.48 -6.07
C LEU A 57 2.24 2.16 -6.43
N PRO A 58 3.14 3.14 -6.64
CA PRO A 58 4.55 2.85 -6.92
C PRO A 58 5.24 2.16 -5.75
N PHE A 59 4.82 2.42 -4.50
CA PHE A 59 5.36 1.75 -3.32
C PHE A 59 5.06 0.24 -3.33
N LEU A 60 3.85 -0.16 -3.73
CA LEU A 60 3.48 -1.57 -3.91
C LEU A 60 4.28 -2.27 -5.02
N ILE A 61 4.59 -1.55 -6.10
CA ILE A 61 5.42 -2.09 -7.18
C ILE A 61 6.85 -2.35 -6.67
N ILE A 62 7.42 -1.42 -5.90
CA ILE A 62 8.75 -1.56 -5.31
C ILE A 62 8.78 -2.72 -4.31
N ASP A 63 7.79 -2.84 -3.42
CA ASP A 63 7.67 -3.98 -2.50
C ASP A 63 7.73 -5.31 -3.27
N ARG A 64 6.96 -5.42 -4.36
CA ARG A 64 6.96 -6.64 -5.19
C ARG A 64 8.28 -6.93 -5.90
N ILE A 65 9.01 -5.91 -6.31
CA ILE A 65 10.36 -6.09 -6.86
C ILE A 65 11.31 -6.58 -5.74
N LEU A 66 11.18 -6.07 -4.52
CA LEU A 66 11.99 -6.51 -3.36
C LEU A 66 11.66 -7.93 -2.92
N VAL A 67 10.39 -8.33 -2.84
CA VAL A 67 9.96 -9.72 -2.52
C VAL A 67 10.54 -10.73 -3.52
N ASN A 68 10.74 -10.32 -4.77
CA ASN A 68 11.32 -11.18 -5.78
C ASN A 68 12.85 -11.33 -5.66
N ARG A 69 13.52 -10.42 -4.91
CA ARG A 69 14.96 -10.47 -4.63
C ARG A 69 15.31 -10.97 -3.22
N ILE A 70 14.40 -10.82 -2.26
CA ILE A 70 14.64 -11.07 -0.83
C ILE A 70 13.59 -12.06 -0.31
N ASN A 71 13.95 -12.88 0.68
CA ASN A 71 13.00 -13.79 1.32
C ASN A 71 11.81 -13.01 1.91
N PRO A 72 10.55 -13.42 1.65
CA PRO A 72 9.34 -12.68 2.02
C PRO A 72 9.19 -12.49 3.53
N LEU A 73 9.63 -13.47 4.34
CA LEU A 73 9.61 -13.40 5.80
C LEU A 73 10.53 -12.29 6.32
N LYS A 74 11.72 -12.14 5.73
CA LYS A 74 12.65 -11.08 6.14
C LYS A 74 12.10 -9.70 5.76
N LEU A 75 11.49 -9.59 4.58
CA LEU A 75 10.89 -8.35 4.12
C LEU A 75 9.71 -7.93 5.01
N SER A 76 8.83 -8.86 5.35
CA SER A 76 7.68 -8.57 6.23
C SER A 76 8.09 -8.16 7.65
N ILE A 77 9.21 -8.68 8.17
CA ILE A 77 9.77 -8.24 9.46
C ILE A 77 10.29 -6.80 9.35
N PHE A 78 11.00 -6.46 8.26
CA PHE A 78 11.46 -5.08 8.02
C PHE A 78 10.29 -4.10 7.91
N GLU A 79 9.25 -4.49 7.17
CA GLU A 79 7.99 -3.76 7.04
C GLU A 79 7.32 -3.50 8.39
N LEU A 80 7.25 -4.53 9.24
CA LEU A 80 6.65 -4.42 10.57
C LEU A 80 7.46 -3.48 11.45
N ILE A 81 8.79 -3.61 11.47
CA ILE A 81 9.68 -2.72 12.22
C ILE A 81 9.50 -1.27 11.75
N LEU A 82 9.46 -1.03 10.44
CA LEU A 82 9.31 0.31 9.88
C LEU A 82 7.96 0.91 10.26
N SER A 83 6.87 0.13 10.19
CA SER A 83 5.54 0.56 10.62
C SER A 83 5.46 0.92 12.11
N VAL A 84 6.10 0.14 12.97
CA VAL A 84 6.14 0.38 14.43
C VAL A 84 6.93 1.66 14.73
N ILE A 85 8.07 1.87 14.06
CA ILE A 85 8.86 3.09 14.23
C ILE A 85 8.07 4.32 13.79
N THR A 86 7.38 4.27 12.65
CA THR A 86 6.54 5.37 12.18
C THR A 86 5.40 5.67 13.15
N LEU A 87 4.73 4.65 13.68
CA LEU A 87 3.67 4.81 14.68
C LEU A 87 4.19 5.44 15.97
N LEU A 88 5.34 4.99 16.48
CA LEU A 88 5.97 5.58 17.66
C LEU A 88 6.34 7.05 17.42
N TYR A 89 6.86 7.38 16.24
CA TYR A 89 7.22 8.76 15.90
C TYR A 89 6.00 9.67 15.82
N VAL A 90 4.87 9.19 15.27
CA VAL A 90 3.62 9.97 15.21
C VAL A 90 2.96 10.11 16.60
N TRP A 91 3.12 9.14 17.48
CA TRP A 91 2.47 9.16 18.80
C TRP A 91 3.25 9.95 19.85
N PHE A 92 4.58 9.92 19.80
CA PHE A 92 5.47 10.61 20.75
C PHE A 92 6.08 11.91 20.21
N GLY A 93 5.98 12.17 18.91
CA GLY A 93 6.54 13.35 18.23
C GLY A 93 5.62 14.55 18.17
#